data_AF-A0A498ET02-F1
#
_entry.id   AF-A0A498ET02-F1
#
_cell.length_a   1.000
_cell.length_b   1.000
_cell.length_c   1.000
_cell.angle_alpha   90.00
_cell.angle_beta   90.00
_cell.angle_gamma   90.00
#
_symmetry.space_group_name_H-M   'P 1'
#
loop_
_entity.id
_entity.type
_entity.pdbx_description
1 polymer ?
#
loop_
_entity_poly.entity_id
_entity_poly.type
_entity_poly.pdbx_seq_one_letter_code
_entity_poly.pdbx_strand_id
1 'polypeptide(L)'
;DTTGMVTAREPVAALDLPAVDDLVFGGHDIRSQRIEETAEEMAGHGGVVAPDTLDAVREDLREIDERVELGTARRCGEAVEGMSSETTGEDVSVADIVEEIRADYAAFADSQGVDRLVVVNAASTEPPIPTPGDYDTLAAFETAVERDDPNLPASGLYAYAALLDGHPYVNFTPSTGSSLGGLREL
;
A
#
# COMPACT_ATOMS: atom_id res chain seq x y z
N ASP A 1 10.25 15.94 -17.82
CA ASP A 1 9.87 17.24 -17.22
C ASP A 1 9.59 16.95 -15.74
N THR A 2 10.10 17.77 -14.82
CA THR A 2 9.96 17.59 -13.36
C THR A 2 8.87 18.50 -12.75
N THR A 3 8.02 19.09 -13.60
CA THR A 3 6.88 19.89 -13.18
C THR A 3 5.99 19.14 -12.18
N GLY A 4 5.72 19.77 -11.03
CA GLY A 4 4.92 19.19 -9.94
C GLY A 4 5.73 18.46 -8.87
N MET A 5 6.98 18.08 -9.14
CA MET A 5 7.84 17.40 -8.17
C MET A 5 8.47 18.41 -7.20
N VAL A 6 8.09 18.33 -5.91
CA VAL A 6 8.68 19.16 -4.85
C VAL A 6 10.17 18.83 -4.65
N THR A 7 10.54 17.55 -4.78
CA THR A 7 11.92 17.07 -4.66
C THR A 7 12.86 17.61 -5.74
N ALA A 8 12.32 18.05 -6.88
CA ALA A 8 13.09 18.69 -7.94
C ALA A 8 13.34 20.20 -7.71
N ARG A 9 12.96 20.75 -6.55
CA ARG A 9 13.14 22.16 -6.19
C ARG A 9 14.16 22.33 -5.07
N GLU A 10 14.89 23.43 -5.09
CA GLU A 10 15.75 23.84 -3.98
C GLU A 10 14.92 24.07 -2.69
N PRO A 11 15.42 23.69 -1.50
CA PRO A 11 16.73 23.09 -1.27
C PRO A 11 16.77 21.55 -1.41
N VAL A 12 15.63 20.90 -1.67
CA VAL A 12 15.50 19.43 -1.68
C VAL A 12 16.27 18.80 -2.84
N ALA A 13 16.32 19.48 -3.98
CA ALA A 13 17.09 19.06 -5.15
C ALA A 13 18.60 18.95 -4.90
N ALA A 14 19.11 19.54 -3.82
CA ALA A 14 20.51 19.43 -3.41
C ALA A 14 20.80 18.15 -2.59
N LEU A 15 19.76 17.39 -2.22
CA LEU A 15 19.90 16.10 -1.56
C LEU A 15 20.24 15.00 -2.57
N ASP A 16 21.01 14.02 -2.14
CA ASP A 16 21.36 12.83 -2.91
C ASP A 16 20.21 11.81 -2.88
N LEU A 17 19.09 12.17 -3.50
CA LEU A 17 17.90 11.30 -3.62
C LEU A 17 18.01 10.43 -4.88
N PRO A 18 17.46 9.20 -4.87
CA PRO A 18 17.37 8.36 -6.06
C PRO A 18 16.72 9.10 -7.23
N ALA A 19 17.18 8.84 -8.45
CA ALA A 19 16.50 9.36 -9.63
C ALA A 19 15.14 8.66 -9.80
N VAL A 20 14.22 9.30 -10.53
CA VAL A 20 12.91 8.70 -10.82
C VAL A 20 13.07 7.37 -11.57
N ASP A 21 14.05 7.31 -12.47
CA ASP A 21 14.33 6.12 -13.29
C ASP A 21 14.94 4.97 -12.47
N ASP A 22 15.38 5.22 -11.23
CA ASP A 22 15.88 4.19 -10.30
C ASP A 22 14.75 3.59 -9.42
N LEU A 23 13.51 4.11 -9.53
CA LEU A 23 12.38 3.62 -8.75
C LEU A 23 11.75 2.39 -9.41
N VAL A 24 11.59 1.33 -8.62
CA VAL A 24 10.88 0.11 -9.02
C VAL A 24 9.58 0.01 -8.25
N PHE A 25 8.49 -0.32 -8.94
CA PHE A 25 7.15 -0.38 -8.36
C PHE A 25 6.61 -1.80 -8.32
N GLY A 26 5.84 -2.06 -7.27
CA GLY A 26 5.01 -3.24 -7.00
C GLY A 26 4.02 -2.88 -5.89
N GLY A 27 3.21 -3.82 -5.44
CA GLY A 27 2.32 -3.57 -4.30
C GLY A 27 1.12 -4.49 -4.23
N HIS A 28 0.05 -4.01 -3.61
CA HIS A 28 -1.18 -4.75 -3.38
C HIS A 28 -2.40 -3.98 -3.90
N ASP A 29 -3.27 -4.64 -4.65
CA ASP A 29 -4.62 -4.14 -4.98
C ASP A 29 -5.63 -5.27 -4.68
N ILE A 30 -6.84 -4.89 -4.29
CA ILE A 30 -7.92 -5.84 -4.01
C ILE A 30 -8.70 -6.20 -5.30
N ARG A 31 -8.50 -5.40 -6.35
CA ARG A 31 -9.09 -5.61 -7.67
C ARG A 31 -8.11 -6.42 -8.50
N SER A 32 -8.65 -7.36 -9.26
CA SER A 32 -7.88 -8.14 -10.25
C SER A 32 -7.64 -7.38 -11.56
N GLN A 33 -8.06 -6.11 -11.66
CA GLN A 33 -7.87 -5.29 -12.85
C GLN A 33 -6.42 -4.86 -12.96
N ARG A 34 -5.86 -5.00 -14.16
CA ARG A 34 -4.48 -4.59 -14.44
C ARG A 34 -4.33 -3.06 -14.42
N ILE A 35 -3.16 -2.58 -14.04
CA ILE A 35 -2.80 -1.16 -14.03
C ILE A 35 -2.87 -0.61 -15.46
N GLU A 36 -2.42 -1.36 -16.47
CA GLU A 36 -2.54 -0.97 -17.89
C GLU A 36 -4.00 -0.65 -18.24
N GLU A 37 -4.93 -1.55 -17.88
CA GLU A 37 -6.36 -1.41 -18.16
C GLU A 37 -6.96 -0.21 -17.40
N THR A 38 -6.58 -0.04 -16.14
CA THR A 38 -7.01 1.11 -15.32
C THR A 38 -6.52 2.42 -15.94
N ALA A 39 -5.28 2.48 -16.43
CA ALA A 39 -4.71 3.67 -17.06
C ALA A 39 -5.38 4.01 -18.40
N GLU A 40 -5.70 3.00 -19.22
CA GLU A 40 -6.47 3.16 -20.46
C GLU A 40 -7.87 3.74 -20.20
N GLU A 41 -8.58 3.22 -19.20
CA GLU A 41 -9.88 3.73 -18.79
C GLU A 41 -9.78 5.21 -18.33
N MET A 42 -8.77 5.55 -17.52
CA MET A 42 -8.55 6.93 -17.07
C MET A 42 -8.22 7.91 -18.22
N ALA A 43 -7.41 7.46 -19.19
CA ALA A 43 -7.11 8.24 -20.39
C ALA A 43 -8.38 8.52 -21.20
N GLY A 44 -9.26 7.52 -21.35
CA GLY A 44 -10.51 7.63 -22.10
C GLY A 44 -11.60 8.49 -21.43
N HIS A 45 -11.69 8.49 -20.10
CA HIS A 45 -12.78 9.14 -19.37
C HIS A 45 -12.49 10.57 -18.90
N GLY A 46 -11.21 10.94 -18.70
CA GLY A 46 -10.87 12.20 -18.03
C GLY A 46 -9.64 12.94 -18.56
N GLY A 47 -8.89 12.38 -19.50
CA GLY A 47 -7.66 13.00 -20.00
C GLY A 47 -6.59 13.21 -18.92
N VAL A 48 -6.66 12.43 -17.83
CA VAL A 48 -5.68 12.46 -16.73
C VAL A 48 -4.28 12.11 -17.24
N VAL A 49 -4.21 11.17 -18.19
CA VAL A 49 -3.00 10.75 -18.86
C VAL A 49 -3.18 10.98 -20.36
N ALA A 50 -2.19 11.62 -20.99
CA ALA A 50 -2.19 11.79 -22.44
C ALA A 50 -1.94 10.43 -23.12
N PRO A 51 -2.60 10.11 -24.25
CA PRO A 51 -2.43 8.83 -24.93
C PRO A 51 -0.97 8.51 -25.27
N ASP A 52 -0.22 9.49 -25.79
CA ASP A 52 1.20 9.31 -26.13
C ASP A 52 2.06 8.99 -24.88
N THR A 53 1.70 9.53 -23.71
CA THR A 53 2.38 9.19 -22.44
C THR A 53 2.08 7.76 -22.03
N LEU A 54 0.81 7.34 -22.13
CA LEU A 54 0.43 5.97 -21.79
C LEU A 54 1.11 4.95 -22.71
N ASP A 55 1.13 5.22 -24.01
CA ASP A 55 1.79 4.35 -24.98
C ASP A 55 3.31 4.25 -24.74
N ALA A 56 3.94 5.32 -24.24
CA ALA A 56 5.36 5.34 -23.92
C ALA A 56 5.75 4.48 -22.70
N VAL A 57 4.83 4.24 -21.75
CA VAL A 57 5.11 3.50 -20.50
C VAL A 57 4.39 2.15 -20.43
N ARG A 58 3.77 1.71 -21.53
CA ARG A 58 2.89 0.52 -21.55
C ARG A 58 3.63 -0.76 -21.16
N GLU A 59 4.89 -0.91 -21.58
CA GLU A 59 5.71 -2.06 -21.20
C GLU A 59 6.03 -2.03 -19.70
N ASP A 60 6.40 -0.87 -19.15
CA ASP A 60 6.66 -0.69 -17.73
C ASP A 60 5.42 -1.02 -16.87
N LEU A 61 4.23 -0.58 -17.29
CA LEU A 61 2.98 -0.88 -16.58
C LEU A 61 2.70 -2.40 -16.51
N ARG A 62 2.97 -3.13 -17.60
CA ARG A 62 2.81 -4.59 -17.64
C ARG A 62 3.82 -5.30 -16.73
N GLU A 63 5.04 -4.81 -16.66
CA GLU A 63 6.02 -5.34 -15.71
C GLU A 63 5.62 -5.07 -14.25
N ILE A 64 5.03 -3.91 -13.96
CA ILE A 64 4.52 -3.60 -12.62
C ILE A 64 3.33 -4.51 -12.28
N ASP A 65 2.44 -4.79 -13.23
CA ASP A 65 1.31 -5.71 -13.04
C ASP A 65 1.76 -7.11 -12.58
N GLU A 66 2.93 -7.59 -13.02
CA GLU A 66 3.51 -8.87 -12.58
C GLU A 66 4.02 -8.84 -11.13
N ARG A 67 4.10 -7.65 -10.52
CA ARG A 67 4.58 -7.39 -9.15
C ARG A 67 3.46 -6.89 -8.23
N VAL A 68 2.21 -6.93 -8.69
CA VAL A 68 1.03 -6.60 -7.90
C VAL A 68 0.42 -7.89 -7.37
N GLU A 69 0.40 -8.02 -6.05
CA GLU A 69 -0.24 -9.11 -5.36
C GLU A 69 -1.69 -8.76 -4.99
N LEU A 70 -2.51 -9.79 -4.81
CA LEU A 70 -3.88 -9.60 -4.36
C LEU A 70 -3.89 -9.21 -2.88
N GLY A 71 -4.35 -8.00 -2.57
CA GLY A 71 -4.34 -7.44 -1.22
C GLY A 71 -5.57 -7.78 -0.37
N THR A 72 -5.48 -7.54 0.94
CA THR A 72 -6.64 -7.65 1.85
C THR A 72 -7.56 -6.41 1.82
N ALA A 73 -8.87 -6.64 1.90
CA ALA A 73 -9.91 -5.59 1.93
C ALA A 73 -10.59 -5.43 3.31
N ARG A 74 -9.98 -5.94 4.39
CA ARG A 74 -10.56 -5.92 5.75
C ARG A 74 -10.99 -4.52 6.18
N ARG A 75 -12.29 -4.34 6.45
CA ARG A 75 -12.92 -3.13 6.97
C ARG A 75 -12.74 -1.88 6.10
N CYS A 76 -12.55 -2.04 4.79
CA CYS A 76 -12.51 -0.92 3.84
C CYS A 76 -13.90 -0.34 3.52
N GLY A 77 -14.97 -0.87 4.12
CA GLY A 77 -16.36 -0.45 3.94
C GLY A 77 -17.11 -1.26 2.88
N GLU A 78 -18.44 -1.28 2.94
CA GLU A 78 -19.31 -2.14 2.10
C GLU A 78 -19.05 -1.98 0.59
N ALA A 79 -18.72 -0.75 0.15
CA ALA A 79 -18.43 -0.46 -1.25
C ALA A 79 -17.14 -1.14 -1.75
N VAL A 80 -16.17 -1.35 -0.86
CA VAL A 80 -14.86 -1.93 -1.16
C VAL A 80 -14.87 -3.44 -0.97
N GLU A 81 -15.59 -3.94 0.04
CA GLU A 81 -15.82 -5.38 0.23
C GLU A 81 -16.52 -6.00 -0.99
N GLY A 82 -17.46 -5.29 -1.61
CA GLY A 82 -18.12 -5.72 -2.85
C GLY A 82 -17.24 -5.74 -4.10
N MET A 83 -16.06 -5.11 -4.08
CA MET A 83 -15.09 -5.11 -5.17
C MET A 83 -13.96 -6.14 -4.98
N SER A 84 -13.85 -6.73 -3.79
CA SER A 84 -12.84 -7.75 -3.50
C SER A 84 -13.18 -9.06 -4.22
N SER A 85 -12.26 -9.57 -5.04
CA SER A 85 -12.36 -10.93 -5.55
C SER A 85 -11.92 -11.90 -4.45
N GLU A 86 -12.88 -12.40 -3.66
CA GLU A 86 -12.73 -13.56 -2.76
C GLU A 86 -11.59 -13.52 -1.71
N THR A 87 -11.13 -12.33 -1.28
CA THR A 87 -9.81 -12.20 -0.61
C THR A 87 -9.77 -12.35 0.92
N THR A 88 -10.59 -13.22 1.48
CA THR A 88 -10.30 -13.84 2.78
C THR A 88 -11.30 -14.97 2.92
N GLY A 89 -10.84 -16.21 2.81
CA GLY A 89 -11.63 -17.31 3.35
C GLY A 89 -11.96 -17.00 4.81
N GLU A 90 -13.15 -17.40 5.27
CA GLU A 90 -13.65 -17.12 6.63
C GLU A 90 -12.71 -17.61 7.77
N ASP A 91 -11.63 -18.32 7.44
CA ASP A 91 -10.69 -18.98 8.35
C ASP A 91 -9.27 -18.36 8.40
N VAL A 92 -8.98 -17.24 7.72
CA VAL A 92 -7.62 -16.63 7.77
C VAL A 92 -7.49 -15.67 8.96
N SER A 93 -6.51 -15.95 9.85
CA SER A 93 -6.22 -15.13 11.03
C SER A 93 -5.61 -13.78 10.64
N VAL A 94 -5.73 -12.77 11.50
CA VAL A 94 -5.10 -11.46 11.29
C VAL A 94 -3.58 -11.57 11.31
N ALA A 95 -3.03 -12.48 12.12
CA ALA A 95 -1.61 -12.77 12.14
C ALA A 95 -1.14 -13.36 10.79
N ASP A 96 -1.87 -14.31 10.21
CA ASP A 96 -1.52 -14.89 8.91
C ASP A 96 -1.53 -13.85 7.80
N ILE A 97 -2.51 -12.93 7.80
CA ILE A 97 -2.58 -11.81 6.85
C ILE A 97 -1.33 -10.91 6.97
N VAL A 98 -0.91 -10.60 8.20
CA VAL A 98 0.30 -9.79 8.42
C VAL A 98 1.54 -10.52 7.89
N GLU A 99 1.67 -11.82 8.17
CA GLU A 99 2.80 -12.60 7.68
C GLU A 99 2.82 -12.73 6.15
N GLU A 100 1.66 -12.84 5.51
CA GLU A 100 1.54 -12.84 4.04
C GLU A 100 2.03 -11.51 3.45
N ILE A 101 1.55 -10.38 3.98
CA ILE A 101 2.00 -9.04 3.54
C ILE A 101 3.52 -8.89 3.70
N ARG A 102 4.08 -9.36 4.82
CA ARG A 102 5.54 -9.33 5.08
C ARG A 102 6.31 -10.22 4.11
N ALA A 103 5.78 -11.40 3.80
CA ALA A 103 6.38 -12.29 2.82
C ALA A 103 6.40 -11.66 1.41
N ASP A 104 5.34 -10.96 1.03
CA ASP A 104 5.26 -10.25 -0.26
C ASP A 104 6.27 -9.10 -0.32
N TYR A 105 6.41 -8.31 0.75
CA TYR A 105 7.44 -7.27 0.85
C TYR A 105 8.86 -7.85 0.69
N ALA A 106 9.15 -8.96 1.38
CA ALA A 106 10.45 -9.62 1.28
C ALA A 106 10.70 -10.18 -0.12
N ALA A 107 9.71 -10.84 -0.73
CA ALA A 107 9.80 -11.39 -2.08
C ALA A 107 10.01 -10.30 -3.13
N PHE A 108 9.30 -9.17 -3.01
CA PHE A 108 9.52 -8.01 -3.87
C PHE A 108 10.93 -7.46 -3.70
N ALA A 109 11.37 -7.23 -2.46
CA ALA A 109 12.68 -6.67 -2.19
C ALA A 109 13.82 -7.56 -2.72
N ASP A 110 13.73 -8.87 -2.50
CA ASP A 110 14.72 -9.86 -2.95
C ASP A 110 14.73 -10.00 -4.48
N SER A 111 13.55 -10.05 -5.12
CA SER A 111 13.46 -10.23 -6.57
C SER A 111 13.94 -9.01 -7.36
N GLN A 112 13.70 -7.81 -6.84
CA GLN A 112 14.12 -6.56 -7.48
C GLN A 112 15.52 -6.10 -7.04
N GLY A 113 16.07 -6.70 -5.98
CA GLY A 113 17.40 -6.36 -5.48
C GLY A 113 17.50 -4.91 -5.01
N VAL A 114 16.44 -4.36 -4.43
CA VAL A 114 16.38 -2.96 -4.00
C VAL A 114 17.15 -2.75 -2.70
N ASP A 115 17.89 -1.64 -2.59
CA ASP A 115 18.59 -1.27 -1.36
C ASP A 115 17.62 -0.85 -0.23
N ARG A 116 16.42 -0.41 -0.59
CA ARG A 116 15.39 0.07 0.33
C ARG A 116 14.00 -0.11 -0.25
N LEU A 117 13.12 -0.73 0.53
CA LEU A 117 11.68 -0.73 0.30
C LEU A 117 11.03 0.42 1.09
N VAL A 118 10.12 1.16 0.46
CA VAL A 118 9.25 2.16 1.11
C VAL A 118 7.82 1.80 0.78
N VAL A 119 6.98 1.67 1.81
CA VAL A 119 5.57 1.33 1.66
C VAL A 119 4.74 2.61 1.64
N VAL A 120 3.93 2.79 0.60
CA VAL A 120 3.05 3.96 0.45
C VAL A 120 1.60 3.49 0.35
N ASN A 121 0.77 3.85 1.34
CA ASN A 121 -0.66 3.60 1.25
C ASN A 121 -1.32 4.67 0.39
N ALA A 122 -1.78 4.27 -0.79
CA ALA A 122 -2.62 5.06 -1.71
C ALA A 122 -3.96 4.35 -2.00
N ALA A 123 -4.40 3.44 -1.13
CA ALA A 123 -5.63 2.69 -1.28
C ALA A 123 -6.89 3.56 -1.05
N SER A 124 -8.05 2.93 -1.20
CA SER A 124 -9.34 3.56 -0.86
C SER A 124 -9.39 4.01 0.59
N THR A 125 -10.12 5.10 0.85
CA THR A 125 -10.30 5.61 2.22
C THR A 125 -11.16 4.67 3.06
N GLU A 126 -10.68 4.37 4.25
CA GLU A 126 -11.38 3.54 5.24
C GLU A 126 -12.25 4.40 6.17
N PRO A 127 -13.33 3.83 6.72
CA PRO A 127 -14.05 4.45 7.81
C PRO A 127 -13.18 4.59 9.07
N PRO A 128 -13.42 5.59 9.93
CA PRO A 128 -12.73 5.71 11.21
C PRO A 128 -12.96 4.47 12.11
N ILE A 129 -11.93 4.09 12.87
CA ILE A 129 -12.07 3.04 13.88
C ILE A 129 -12.88 3.58 15.08
N PRO A 130 -13.86 2.82 15.62
CA PRO A 130 -14.69 3.28 16.74
C PRO A 130 -13.92 3.55 18.04
N THR A 131 -12.91 2.72 18.36
CA THR A 131 -12.18 2.74 19.64
C THR A 131 -10.66 2.73 19.41
N PRO A 132 -10.07 3.78 18.80
CA PRO A 132 -8.64 3.81 18.48
C PRO A 132 -7.75 3.70 19.72
N GLY A 133 -8.24 4.11 20.90
CA GLY A 133 -7.52 4.01 22.17
C GLY A 133 -7.31 2.58 22.67
N ASP A 134 -8.04 1.59 22.12
CA ASP A 134 -7.82 0.18 22.46
C ASP A 134 -6.45 -0.31 21.94
N TYR A 135 -5.82 0.43 21.03
CA TYR A 135 -4.55 0.11 20.37
C TYR A 135 -3.43 1.11 20.72
N ASP A 136 -3.51 1.79 21.86
CA ASP A 136 -2.59 2.89 22.20
C ASP A 136 -1.16 2.47 22.55
N THR A 137 -0.92 1.17 22.78
CA THR A 137 0.42 0.61 23.07
C THR A 137 0.73 -0.54 22.13
N LEU A 138 2.02 -0.79 21.87
CA LEU A 138 2.43 -1.89 20.99
C LEU A 138 1.84 -3.24 21.46
N ALA A 139 1.95 -3.51 22.76
CA ALA A 139 1.41 -4.74 23.36
C ALA A 139 -0.12 -4.89 23.18
N ALA A 140 -0.87 -3.77 23.23
CA ALA A 140 -2.32 -3.80 23.00
C ALA A 140 -2.65 -4.05 21.52
N PHE A 141 -1.89 -3.47 20.60
CA PHE A 141 -2.03 -3.72 19.16
C PHE A 141 -1.68 -5.19 18.83
N GLU A 142 -0.56 -5.71 19.33
CA GLU A 142 -0.15 -7.11 19.16
C GLU A 142 -1.20 -8.08 19.71
N THR A 143 -1.74 -7.81 20.91
CA THR A 143 -2.83 -8.61 21.49
C THR A 143 -4.08 -8.60 20.60
N ALA A 144 -4.39 -7.49 19.93
CA ALA A 144 -5.51 -7.42 19.01
C ALA A 144 -5.27 -8.25 17.73
N VAL A 145 -4.04 -8.26 17.22
CA VAL A 145 -3.62 -9.13 16.10
C VAL A 145 -3.76 -10.61 16.48
N GLU A 146 -3.25 -11.01 17.65
CA GLU A 146 -3.32 -12.39 18.15
C GLU A 146 -4.75 -12.89 18.39
N ARG A 147 -5.69 -11.97 18.65
CA ARG A 147 -7.08 -12.27 18.96
C ARG A 147 -8.02 -12.14 17.76
N ASP A 148 -7.44 -11.95 16.56
CA ASP A 148 -8.19 -11.72 15.32
C ASP A 148 -9.20 -10.57 15.44
N ASP A 149 -8.84 -9.47 16.09
CA ASP A 149 -9.78 -8.37 16.34
C ASP A 149 -10.36 -7.85 15.02
N PRO A 150 -11.69 -7.98 14.80
CA PRO A 150 -12.32 -7.62 13.54
C PRO A 150 -12.37 -6.10 13.30
N ASN A 151 -11.91 -5.29 14.26
CA ASN A 151 -11.86 -3.84 14.15
C ASN A 151 -10.52 -3.31 13.65
N LEU A 152 -9.49 -4.15 13.52
CA LEU A 152 -8.23 -3.77 12.89
C LEU A 152 -8.45 -3.53 11.40
N PRO A 153 -8.16 -2.32 10.87
CA PRO A 153 -8.33 -2.04 9.46
C PRO A 153 -7.13 -2.51 8.63
N ALA A 154 -7.35 -2.75 7.34
CA ALA A 154 -6.31 -3.13 6.39
C ALA A 154 -5.11 -2.16 6.41
N SER A 155 -5.34 -0.84 6.42
CA SER A 155 -4.27 0.17 6.45
C SER A 155 -3.36 0.04 7.67
N GLY A 156 -3.92 -0.37 8.82
CA GLY A 156 -3.16 -0.65 10.03
C GLY A 156 -2.31 -1.91 9.92
N LEU A 157 -2.82 -2.95 9.25
CA LEU A 157 -2.08 -4.20 9.03
C LEU A 157 -0.89 -4.00 8.06
N TYR A 158 -1.09 -3.29 6.95
CA TYR A 158 0.01 -2.95 6.03
C TYR A 158 1.07 -2.06 6.70
N ALA A 159 0.64 -1.10 7.53
CA ALA A 159 1.54 -0.27 8.31
C ALA A 159 2.34 -1.11 9.32
N TYR A 160 1.66 -2.00 10.05
CA TYR A 160 2.29 -2.88 11.02
C TYR A 160 3.32 -3.82 10.37
N ALA A 161 2.95 -4.48 9.28
CA ALA A 161 3.87 -5.33 8.50
C ALA A 161 5.12 -4.57 8.05
N ALA A 162 4.94 -3.36 7.50
CA ALA A 162 6.06 -2.54 7.06
C ALA A 162 7.00 -2.16 8.21
N LEU A 163 6.43 -1.72 9.33
CA LEU A 163 7.20 -1.27 10.50
C LEU A 163 7.93 -2.42 11.20
N LEU A 164 7.32 -3.62 11.27
CA LEU A 164 7.96 -4.82 11.82
C LEU A 164 9.26 -5.16 11.10
N ASP A 165 9.29 -5.03 9.78
CA ASP A 165 10.46 -5.32 8.95
C ASP A 165 11.37 -4.08 8.73
N GLY A 166 11.09 -2.97 9.42
CA GLY A 166 11.89 -1.75 9.37
C GLY A 166 11.76 -0.97 8.05
N HIS A 167 10.70 -1.21 7.28
CA HIS A 167 10.40 -0.46 6.06
C HIS A 167 9.72 0.87 6.39
N PRO A 168 10.22 2.02 5.88
CA PRO A 168 9.51 3.28 6.01
C PRO A 168 8.11 3.20 5.42
N TYR A 169 7.12 3.70 6.17
CA TYR A 169 5.72 3.71 5.77
C TYR A 169 5.19 5.14 5.63
N VAL A 170 4.48 5.41 4.54
CA VAL A 170 3.82 6.69 4.25
C VAL A 170 2.33 6.45 4.03
N ASN A 171 1.48 7.18 4.76
CA ASN A 171 0.04 7.15 4.54
C ASN A 171 -0.40 8.37 3.71
N PHE A 172 -0.84 8.13 2.47
CA PHE A 172 -1.35 9.19 1.58
C PHE A 172 -2.88 9.36 1.67
N THR A 173 -3.51 8.63 2.58
CA THR A 173 -4.97 8.60 2.79
C THR A 173 -5.32 9.13 4.19
N PRO A 174 -6.58 9.52 4.44
CA PRO A 174 -7.05 9.80 5.80
C PRO A 174 -7.41 8.52 6.58
N SER A 175 -7.20 7.32 6.02
CA SER A 175 -7.33 6.05 6.72
C SER A 175 -6.37 5.96 7.90
N THR A 176 -6.57 5.00 8.79
CA THR A 176 -5.80 4.92 10.04
C THR A 176 -4.29 4.81 9.80
N GLY A 177 -3.85 3.87 8.95
CA GLY A 177 -2.43 3.60 8.70
C GLY A 177 -1.64 3.42 10.00
N SER A 178 -0.48 4.07 10.09
CA SER A 178 0.39 4.09 11.28
C SER A 178 -0.05 5.09 12.38
N SER A 179 -1.28 5.58 12.37
CA SER A 179 -1.73 6.62 13.32
C SER A 179 -2.10 6.10 14.71
N LEU A 180 -2.20 4.79 14.91
CA LEU A 180 -2.49 4.18 16.22
C LEU A 180 -1.28 4.29 17.16
N GLY A 181 -1.54 4.44 18.47
CA GLY A 181 -0.48 4.63 19.45
C GLY A 181 0.57 3.51 19.44
N GLY A 182 0.13 2.25 19.38
CA GLY A 182 1.03 1.10 19.34
C GLY A 182 1.90 1.04 18.08
N LEU A 183 1.38 1.49 16.93
CA LEU A 183 2.16 1.55 15.69
C LEU A 183 3.16 2.72 15.67
N ARG A 184 2.97 3.74 16.52
CA ARG A 184 3.94 4.83 16.68
C ARG A 184 5.07 4.50 17.66
N GLU A 185 4.85 3.49 18.51
CA GLU A 185 5.84 2.99 19.47
C GLU A 185 6.87 2.08 18.80
N LEU A 186 6.45 1.36 17.74
CA LEU A 186 7.27 0.50 16.90
C LEU A 186 8.25 1.31 16.03
#